data_AF-W0DY29-F1
#
_entry.id   AF-W0DY29-F1
#
_cell.length_a   1.000
_cell.length_b   1.000
_cell.length_c   1.000
_cell.angle_alpha   90.00
_cell.angle_beta   90.00
_cell.angle_gamma   90.00
#
_symmetry.space_group_name_H-M   'P 1'
#
loop_
_entity.id
_entity.type
_entity.pdbx_description
1 polymer ?
#
loop_
_entity_poly.entity_id
_entity_poly.type
_entity_poly.pdbx_seq_one_letter_code
_entity_poly.pdbx_strand_id
1 'polypeptide(L)'
;MVVIGGGIGGATFAKYLRFAHADVKITVIEPNDHYITCLRTNDVMVNLHTLDELTFSYDTLRNQYGIGFVFDSATAVDFDRKLVRTAKGDEIKYDKLVMSPGIDFRYEDYEGHSAELANTQLPHAYKAGPQTLMLRDQFQSMKQGGVFVMSAPAGNFRCPPGPYERVSLFAEWMQKHNPTGKIIILDPKNSHSKYTPFQTAWQRLYGYGTDNSLIDWVSLDKGGRVTGIDVDNKTLFSDGGPVKYDACNIIPNQRAGKIAQTLGLTDNSGWCPINRHTFESTIQPDVYVLGDSSIADEMPKSGNAANTQAKVCARAIAAELRGEPQPGAIFANVCYSLVGSNYGISISAIYEVVDNKIVAKGESSGVSPITDLPGQPILEATYQKNWHRAFVKDVFG
;
A
#
# COMPACT_ATOMS: atom_id res chain seq x y z
N MET A 1 -15.19 -9.65 -19.74
CA MET A 1 -14.06 -9.13 -18.93
C MET A 1 -14.02 -9.83 -17.59
N VAL A 2 -12.84 -10.26 -17.16
CA VAL A 2 -12.60 -10.78 -15.80
C VAL A 2 -11.58 -9.90 -15.09
N VAL A 3 -11.78 -9.66 -13.79
CA VAL A 3 -10.87 -8.91 -12.92
C VAL A 3 -10.47 -9.82 -11.75
N ILE A 4 -9.17 -10.03 -11.53
CA ILE A 4 -8.64 -10.76 -10.37
C ILE A 4 -8.19 -9.75 -9.32
N GLY A 5 -8.90 -9.73 -8.19
CA GLY A 5 -8.68 -8.83 -7.05
C GLY A 5 -9.73 -7.71 -6.98
N GLY A 6 -10.45 -7.66 -5.85
CA GLY A 6 -11.48 -6.66 -5.54
C GLY A 6 -10.95 -5.49 -4.70
N GLY A 7 -9.64 -5.29 -4.62
CA GLY A 7 -9.04 -4.13 -3.97
C GLY A 7 -9.24 -2.84 -4.76
N ILE A 8 -8.56 -1.77 -4.34
CA ILE A 8 -8.70 -0.43 -4.94
C ILE A 8 -8.57 -0.41 -6.46
N GLY A 9 -7.54 -1.07 -7.01
CA GLY A 9 -7.33 -1.10 -8.47
C GLY A 9 -8.44 -1.82 -9.21
N GLY A 10 -8.77 -3.06 -8.80
CA GLY A 10 -9.80 -3.86 -9.46
C GLY A 10 -11.22 -3.33 -9.30
N ALA A 11 -11.59 -2.87 -8.10
CA ALA A 11 -12.89 -2.25 -7.84
C ALA A 11 -13.08 -0.96 -8.66
N THR A 12 -12.07 -0.09 -8.65
CA THR A 12 -12.09 1.14 -9.48
C THR A 12 -12.22 0.79 -10.96
N PHE A 13 -11.42 -0.17 -11.44
CA PHE A 13 -11.45 -0.57 -12.84
C PHE A 13 -12.83 -1.06 -13.25
N ALA A 14 -13.43 -1.97 -12.47
CA ALA A 14 -14.75 -2.53 -12.77
C ALA A 14 -15.83 -1.44 -12.82
N LYS A 15 -15.84 -0.52 -11.84
CA LYS A 15 -16.78 0.62 -11.79
C LYS A 15 -16.61 1.54 -13.00
N TYR A 16 -15.39 1.95 -13.29
CA TYR A 16 -15.12 2.90 -14.36
C TYR A 16 -15.27 2.30 -15.76
N LEU A 17 -15.04 0.99 -15.92
CA LEU A 17 -15.37 0.31 -17.16
C LEU A 17 -16.88 0.27 -17.39
N ARG A 18 -17.69 0.04 -16.34
CA ARG A 18 -19.16 0.13 -16.47
C ARG A 18 -19.60 1.52 -16.93
N PHE A 19 -19.00 2.59 -16.42
CA PHE A 19 -19.29 3.95 -16.88
C PHE A 19 -18.86 4.20 -18.32
N ALA A 20 -17.70 3.67 -18.70
CA ALA A 20 -17.15 3.89 -20.03
C ALA A 20 -17.80 2.99 -21.10
N HIS A 21 -18.34 1.83 -20.74
CA HIS A 21 -18.95 0.89 -21.67
C HIS A 21 -20.05 0.04 -20.99
N ALA A 22 -21.31 0.45 -21.16
CA ALA A 22 -22.45 -0.10 -20.42
C ALA A 22 -22.76 -1.58 -20.70
N ASP A 23 -22.39 -2.12 -21.86
CA ASP A 23 -22.76 -3.51 -22.24
C ASP A 23 -21.72 -4.57 -21.87
N VAL A 24 -20.55 -4.19 -21.36
CA VAL A 24 -19.52 -5.18 -21.02
C VAL A 24 -19.97 -6.03 -19.83
N LYS A 25 -19.90 -7.36 -19.98
CA LYS A 25 -20.01 -8.27 -18.84
C LYS A 25 -18.71 -8.26 -18.04
N ILE A 26 -18.80 -7.81 -16.80
CA ILE A 26 -17.67 -7.68 -15.86
C ILE A 26 -17.87 -8.67 -14.71
N THR A 27 -16.85 -9.47 -14.42
CA THR A 27 -16.82 -10.39 -13.27
C THR A 27 -15.54 -10.17 -12.49
N VAL A 28 -15.66 -9.81 -11.22
CA VAL A 28 -14.54 -9.68 -10.27
C VAL A 28 -14.43 -10.98 -9.48
N ILE A 29 -13.22 -11.55 -9.42
CA ILE A 29 -12.87 -12.71 -8.60
C ILE A 29 -12.05 -12.17 -7.43
N GLU A 30 -12.60 -12.30 -6.22
CA GLU A 30 -12.00 -11.78 -4.99
C GLU A 30 -12.30 -12.76 -3.85
N PRO A 31 -11.31 -13.23 -3.08
CA PRO A 31 -11.57 -14.18 -2.00
C PRO A 31 -12.43 -13.63 -0.85
N ASN A 32 -12.35 -12.33 -0.55
CA ASN A 32 -13.04 -11.72 0.58
C ASN A 32 -14.36 -11.08 0.16
N ASP A 33 -15.42 -11.24 0.95
CA ASP A 33 -16.72 -10.62 0.67
C ASP A 33 -16.78 -9.12 1.05
N HIS A 34 -15.75 -8.63 1.74
CA HIS A 34 -15.53 -7.23 2.08
C HIS A 34 -14.07 -6.84 1.84
N TYR A 35 -13.83 -5.56 1.56
CA TYR A 35 -12.50 -4.98 1.47
C TYR A 35 -12.16 -4.21 2.74
N ILE A 36 -11.06 -4.58 3.40
CA ILE A 36 -10.48 -3.78 4.49
C ILE A 36 -9.35 -2.93 3.92
N THR A 37 -9.51 -1.61 3.97
CA THR A 37 -8.47 -0.71 3.46
C THR A 37 -7.26 -0.68 4.39
N CYS A 38 -6.06 -0.66 3.81
CA CYS A 38 -4.82 -0.40 4.55
C CYS A 38 -4.56 1.11 4.73
N LEU A 39 -5.34 1.96 4.05
CA LEU A 39 -5.28 3.39 4.25
C LEU A 39 -5.87 3.70 5.64
N ARG A 40 -5.18 4.52 6.44
CA ARG A 40 -5.58 4.87 7.81
C ARG A 40 -5.58 3.71 8.82
N THR A 41 -5.05 2.53 8.51
CA THR A 41 -4.92 1.48 9.53
C THR A 41 -3.95 1.84 10.65
N ASN A 42 -3.04 2.80 10.41
CA ASN A 42 -2.20 3.34 11.47
C ASN A 42 -3.06 4.04 12.55
N ASP A 43 -4.15 4.71 12.18
CA ASP A 43 -5.14 5.31 13.09
C ASP A 43 -5.79 4.24 14.00
N VAL A 44 -6.08 3.04 13.46
CA VAL A 44 -6.63 1.91 14.23
C VAL A 44 -5.67 1.45 15.32
N MET A 45 -4.38 1.43 15.02
CA MET A 45 -3.35 0.98 15.97
C MET A 45 -3.16 1.93 17.15
N VAL A 46 -3.71 3.15 17.07
CA VAL A 46 -3.69 4.15 18.15
C VAL A 46 -5.10 4.54 18.61
N ASN A 47 -6.11 3.72 18.30
CA ASN A 47 -7.51 3.89 18.70
C ASN A 47 -8.17 5.19 18.21
N LEU A 48 -7.70 5.76 17.10
CA LEU A 48 -8.35 6.90 16.42
C LEU A 48 -9.39 6.47 15.38
N HIS A 49 -9.48 5.16 15.12
CA HIS A 49 -10.38 4.53 14.17
C HIS A 49 -10.61 3.07 14.53
N THR A 50 -11.62 2.44 13.96
CA THR A 50 -11.86 0.99 14.04
C THR A 50 -11.59 0.30 12.70
N LEU A 51 -11.37 -1.02 12.71
CA LEU A 51 -11.30 -1.80 11.47
C LEU A 51 -12.64 -1.81 10.73
N ASP A 52 -13.76 -1.81 11.45
CA ASP A 52 -15.10 -1.85 10.86
C ASP A 52 -15.35 -0.61 10.00
N GLU A 53 -14.97 0.57 10.48
CA GLU A 53 -15.05 1.82 9.70
C GLU A 53 -14.09 1.86 8.49
N LEU A 54 -13.10 0.95 8.44
CA LEU A 54 -12.20 0.75 7.29
C LEU A 54 -12.60 -0.45 6.43
N THR A 55 -13.74 -1.07 6.71
CA THR A 55 -14.27 -2.24 6.00
C THR A 55 -15.41 -1.80 5.09
N PHE A 56 -15.32 -2.17 3.80
CA PHE A 56 -16.26 -1.75 2.76
C PHE A 56 -16.86 -2.97 2.08
N SER A 57 -18.20 -3.00 1.95
CA SER A 57 -18.87 -4.02 1.17
C SER A 57 -18.79 -3.73 -0.32
N TYR A 58 -19.01 -4.77 -1.13
CA TYR A 58 -19.10 -4.65 -2.59
C TYR A 58 -20.53 -4.38 -3.09
N ASP A 59 -21.48 -4.09 -2.21
CA ASP A 59 -22.90 -4.06 -2.56
C ASP A 59 -23.24 -2.98 -3.57
N THR A 60 -22.66 -1.79 -3.46
CA THR A 60 -22.90 -0.72 -4.45
C THR A 60 -22.41 -1.15 -5.83
N LEU A 61 -21.23 -1.76 -5.91
CA LEU A 61 -20.69 -2.29 -7.16
C LEU A 61 -21.59 -3.35 -7.79
N ARG A 62 -22.13 -4.26 -6.96
CA ARG A 62 -23.03 -5.32 -7.41
C ARG A 62 -24.40 -4.79 -7.82
N ASN A 63 -25.04 -4.02 -6.95
CA ASN A 63 -26.46 -3.69 -7.03
C ASN A 63 -26.73 -2.46 -7.90
N GLN A 64 -25.83 -1.46 -7.89
CA GLN A 64 -26.03 -0.22 -8.66
C GLN A 64 -25.29 -0.25 -10.00
N TYR A 65 -24.10 -0.89 -10.05
CA TYR A 65 -23.29 -0.93 -11.27
C TYR A 65 -23.33 -2.28 -12.01
N GLY A 66 -24.09 -3.27 -11.51
CA GLY A 66 -24.27 -4.55 -12.19
C GLY A 66 -22.96 -5.29 -12.43
N ILE A 67 -22.03 -5.22 -11.47
CA ILE A 67 -20.74 -5.91 -11.52
C ILE A 67 -20.91 -7.28 -10.86
N GLY A 68 -20.58 -8.35 -11.59
CA GLY A 68 -20.58 -9.70 -11.03
C GLY A 68 -19.42 -9.89 -10.07
N PHE A 69 -19.64 -10.59 -8.96
CA PHE A 69 -18.60 -11.00 -8.02
C PHE A 69 -18.62 -12.50 -7.83
N VAL A 70 -17.44 -13.11 -7.87
CA VAL A 70 -17.20 -14.49 -7.50
C VAL A 70 -16.29 -14.45 -6.28
N PHE A 71 -16.87 -14.78 -5.12
CA PHE A 71 -16.13 -14.81 -3.86
C PHE A 71 -15.32 -16.10 -3.75
N ASP A 72 -14.17 -16.09 -4.41
CA ASP A 72 -13.22 -17.20 -4.52
C ASP A 72 -11.82 -16.67 -4.91
N SER A 73 -10.80 -17.52 -4.77
CA SER A 73 -9.44 -17.22 -5.22
C SER A 73 -9.22 -17.72 -6.64
N ALA A 74 -8.67 -16.89 -7.52
CA ALA A 74 -8.11 -17.37 -8.78
C ALA A 74 -6.82 -18.15 -8.52
N THR A 75 -6.70 -19.35 -9.10
CA THR A 75 -5.57 -20.26 -8.88
C THR A 75 -4.72 -20.47 -10.13
N ALA A 76 -5.33 -20.38 -11.31
CA ALA A 76 -4.65 -20.50 -12.59
C ALA A 76 -5.39 -19.72 -13.69
N VAL A 77 -4.67 -19.43 -14.77
CA VAL A 77 -5.23 -18.85 -15.99
C VAL A 77 -4.67 -19.63 -17.17
N ASP A 78 -5.57 -20.08 -18.04
CA ASP A 78 -5.25 -20.63 -19.34
C ASP A 78 -5.37 -19.48 -20.35
N PHE A 79 -4.22 -18.94 -20.78
CA PHE A 79 -4.17 -17.77 -21.66
C PHE A 79 -4.63 -18.08 -23.08
N ASP A 80 -4.44 -19.31 -23.56
CA ASP A 80 -4.83 -19.75 -24.90
C ASP A 80 -6.35 -19.93 -24.99
N ARG A 81 -6.94 -20.59 -23.99
CA ARG A 81 -8.39 -20.80 -23.90
C ARG A 81 -9.12 -19.61 -23.27
N LYS A 82 -8.38 -18.58 -22.86
CA LYS A 82 -8.83 -17.39 -22.14
C LYS A 82 -9.79 -17.71 -20.99
N LEU A 83 -9.29 -18.46 -20.02
CA LEU A 83 -10.09 -19.02 -18.93
C LEU A 83 -9.37 -18.87 -17.58
N VAL A 84 -10.07 -18.34 -16.59
CA VAL A 84 -9.61 -18.31 -15.19
C VAL A 84 -10.17 -19.50 -14.43
N ARG A 85 -9.32 -20.21 -13.69
CA ARG A 85 -9.72 -21.25 -12.75
C ARG A 85 -9.74 -20.71 -11.34
N THR A 86 -10.78 -21.06 -10.59
CA THR A 86 -10.91 -20.67 -9.19
C THR A 86 -10.59 -21.84 -8.26
N ALA A 87 -10.37 -21.58 -6.97
CA ALA A 87 -10.04 -22.61 -5.99
C ALA A 87 -11.20 -23.59 -5.75
N LYS A 88 -12.46 -23.15 -5.90
CA LYS A 88 -13.65 -24.02 -5.83
C LYS A 88 -13.87 -24.84 -7.11
N GLY A 89 -13.04 -24.64 -8.15
CA GLY A 89 -13.07 -25.42 -9.38
C GLY A 89 -13.89 -24.79 -10.51
N ASP A 90 -14.39 -23.56 -10.35
CA ASP A 90 -15.10 -22.87 -11.42
C ASP A 90 -14.15 -22.47 -12.55
N GLU A 91 -14.65 -22.53 -13.78
CA GLU A 91 -13.95 -22.09 -14.99
C GLU A 91 -14.67 -20.88 -15.59
N ILE A 92 -14.02 -19.72 -15.59
CA ILE A 92 -14.60 -18.43 -16.00
C ILE A 92 -13.88 -17.93 -17.25
N LYS A 93 -14.60 -17.88 -18.38
CA LYS A 93 -14.06 -17.34 -19.65
C LYS A 93 -13.94 -15.82 -19.63
N TYR A 94 -12.95 -15.30 -20.35
CA TYR A 94 -12.74 -13.87 -20.52
C TYR A 94 -12.33 -13.51 -21.95
N ASP A 95 -12.62 -12.28 -22.37
CA ASP A 95 -12.06 -11.70 -23.61
C ASP A 95 -10.76 -10.95 -23.30
N LYS A 96 -10.79 -10.15 -22.23
CA LYS A 96 -9.62 -9.55 -21.58
C LYS A 96 -9.66 -9.74 -20.06
N LEU A 97 -8.47 -9.80 -19.47
CA LEU A 97 -8.23 -10.09 -18.06
C LEU A 97 -7.51 -8.93 -17.38
N VAL A 98 -8.01 -8.48 -16.23
CA VAL A 98 -7.34 -7.47 -15.41
C VAL A 98 -6.84 -8.09 -14.11
N MET A 99 -5.57 -7.86 -13.80
CA MET A 99 -4.87 -8.34 -12.62
C MET A 99 -4.65 -7.16 -11.65
N SER A 100 -5.24 -7.21 -10.47
CA SER A 100 -4.93 -6.29 -9.37
C SER A 100 -4.73 -7.02 -8.03
N PRO A 101 -3.78 -7.98 -7.94
CA PRO A 101 -3.64 -8.83 -6.77
C PRO A 101 -2.83 -8.19 -5.61
N GLY A 102 -2.43 -6.92 -5.74
CA GLY A 102 -1.70 -6.21 -4.69
C GLY A 102 -0.25 -6.67 -4.54
N ILE A 103 0.16 -6.98 -3.31
CA ILE A 103 1.53 -7.37 -2.95
C ILE A 103 1.59 -8.75 -2.32
N ASP A 104 2.75 -9.37 -2.46
CA ASP A 104 3.23 -10.49 -1.66
C ASP A 104 4.52 -10.10 -0.93
N PHE A 105 4.89 -10.85 0.12
CA PHE A 105 6.01 -10.54 0.99
C PHE A 105 7.17 -11.51 0.76
N ARG A 106 8.40 -10.99 0.85
CA ARG A 106 9.64 -11.74 0.77
C ARG A 106 10.19 -12.01 2.17
N TYR A 107 9.58 -12.96 2.86
CA TYR A 107 10.03 -13.36 4.20
C TYR A 107 11.44 -13.95 4.16
N GLU A 108 11.79 -14.60 3.05
CA GLU A 108 13.10 -15.18 2.76
C GLU A 108 14.26 -14.18 2.76
N ASP A 109 13.99 -12.87 2.74
CA ASP A 109 15.03 -11.84 2.79
C ASP A 109 15.56 -11.60 4.23
N TYR A 110 14.94 -12.21 5.25
CA TYR A 110 15.29 -12.03 6.66
C TYR A 110 15.47 -13.38 7.34
N GLU A 111 16.67 -13.65 7.85
CA GLU A 111 16.96 -14.91 8.54
C GLU A 111 16.04 -15.09 9.76
N GLY A 112 15.44 -16.27 9.92
CA GLY A 112 14.50 -16.55 11.00
C GLY A 112 13.08 -15.99 10.79
N HIS A 113 12.78 -15.35 9.66
CA HIS A 113 11.43 -14.88 9.35
C HIS A 113 10.61 -15.88 8.52
N SER A 114 9.29 -15.83 8.69
CA SER A 114 8.34 -16.64 7.93
C SER A 114 6.95 -16.00 7.92
N ALA A 115 6.10 -16.47 7.01
CA ALA A 115 4.69 -16.07 6.98
C ALA A 115 3.95 -16.48 8.26
N GLU A 116 4.28 -17.64 8.83
CA GLU A 116 3.71 -18.11 10.10
C GLU A 116 4.07 -17.16 11.24
N LEU A 117 5.35 -16.79 11.34
CA LEU A 117 5.83 -15.87 12.36
C LEU A 117 5.17 -14.49 12.22
N ALA A 118 5.02 -13.99 10.99
CA ALA A 118 4.33 -12.73 10.72
C ALA A 118 2.84 -12.76 11.11
N ASN A 119 2.18 -13.91 11.01
CA ASN A 119 0.76 -14.07 11.33
C ASN A 119 0.49 -14.39 12.80
N THR A 120 1.53 -14.67 13.61
CA THR A 120 1.37 -15.12 15.00
C THR A 120 2.10 -14.25 16.02
N GLN A 121 3.26 -13.68 15.68
CA GLN A 121 4.12 -12.99 16.65
C GLN A 121 4.72 -11.68 16.16
N LEU A 122 5.12 -11.56 14.90
CA LEU A 122 5.84 -10.38 14.37
C LEU A 122 5.08 -9.76 13.18
N PRO A 123 3.92 -9.13 13.42
CA PRO A 123 3.05 -8.66 12.36
C PRO A 123 3.74 -7.58 11.50
N HIS A 124 3.61 -7.70 10.19
CA HIS A 124 3.94 -6.61 9.26
C HIS A 124 2.85 -5.53 9.24
N ALA A 125 1.60 -5.93 9.43
CA ALA A 125 0.41 -5.09 9.33
C ALA A 125 0.37 -4.21 8.05
N TYR A 126 0.85 -4.76 6.94
CA TYR A 126 0.83 -4.17 5.58
C TYR A 126 -0.27 -4.75 4.66
N LYS A 127 -1.03 -5.69 5.22
CA LYS A 127 -2.39 -6.07 4.81
C LYS A 127 -3.27 -5.83 6.03
N ALA A 128 -4.32 -5.03 5.87
CA ALA A 128 -5.23 -4.68 6.95
C ALA A 128 -5.99 -5.91 7.45
N GLY A 129 -6.43 -5.89 8.72
CA GLY A 129 -7.20 -6.97 9.32
C GLY A 129 -6.54 -7.50 10.60
N PRO A 130 -6.45 -8.83 10.80
CA PRO A 130 -5.96 -9.41 12.07
C PRO A 130 -4.59 -8.89 12.50
N GLN A 131 -3.64 -8.73 11.57
CA GLN A 131 -2.31 -8.21 11.90
C GLN A 131 -2.33 -6.74 12.35
N THR A 132 -3.31 -5.94 11.91
CA THR A 132 -3.48 -4.56 12.39
C THR A 132 -3.80 -4.55 13.89
N LEU A 133 -4.71 -5.42 14.33
CA LEU A 133 -5.07 -5.55 15.74
C LEU A 133 -3.96 -6.19 16.55
N MET A 134 -3.28 -7.21 16.02
CA MET A 134 -2.13 -7.83 16.69
C MET A 134 -1.04 -6.80 16.99
N LEU A 135 -0.66 -5.98 16.00
CA LEU A 135 0.37 -4.95 16.19
C LEU A 135 -0.09 -3.90 17.20
N ARG A 136 -1.35 -3.47 17.15
CA ARG A 136 -1.96 -2.57 18.15
C ARG A 136 -1.80 -3.15 19.55
N ASP A 137 -2.23 -4.39 19.76
CA ASP A 137 -2.28 -5.01 21.08
C ASP A 137 -0.87 -5.24 21.64
N GLN A 138 0.08 -5.68 20.80
CA GLN A 138 1.49 -5.82 21.19
C GLN A 138 2.11 -4.47 21.58
N PHE A 139 1.87 -3.42 20.78
CA PHE A 139 2.40 -2.09 21.06
C PHE A 139 1.80 -1.48 22.33
N GLN A 140 0.47 -1.51 22.48
CA GLN A 140 -0.22 -0.90 23.62
C GLN A 140 -0.03 -1.67 24.92
N SER A 141 0.37 -2.95 24.86
CA SER A 141 0.68 -3.78 26.04
C SER A 141 2.14 -3.67 26.52
N MET A 142 2.99 -2.90 25.83
CA MET A 142 4.36 -2.66 26.29
C MET A 142 4.36 -2.05 27.70
N LYS A 143 5.27 -2.53 28.55
CA LYS A 143 5.50 -1.94 29.87
C LYS A 143 6.03 -0.51 29.73
N GLN A 144 5.89 0.29 30.79
CA GLN A 144 6.56 1.60 30.87
C GLN A 144 8.06 1.43 30.61
N GLY A 145 8.62 2.26 29.73
CA GLY A 145 10.03 2.16 29.32
C GLY A 145 10.30 1.15 28.20
N GLY A 146 9.28 0.44 27.71
CA GLY A 146 9.42 -0.56 26.65
C GLY A 146 9.87 0.02 25.32
N VAL A 147 10.54 -0.81 24.52
CA VAL A 147 11.10 -0.45 23.21
C VAL A 147 10.27 -1.08 22.10
N PHE A 148 9.68 -0.23 21.26
CA PHE A 148 9.09 -0.65 20.00
C PHE A 148 10.14 -0.58 18.89
N VAL A 149 10.34 -1.67 18.15
CA VAL A 149 11.28 -1.71 17.03
C VAL A 149 10.55 -1.99 15.73
N MET A 150 10.72 -1.11 14.74
CA MET A 150 10.19 -1.29 13.39
C MET A 150 11.33 -1.49 12.39
N SER A 151 11.26 -2.55 11.60
CA SER A 151 12.11 -2.72 10.41
C SER A 151 11.37 -2.22 9.17
N ALA A 152 11.94 -1.21 8.50
CA ALA A 152 11.40 -0.70 7.25
C ALA A 152 11.86 -1.56 6.05
N PRO A 153 11.05 -1.69 5.00
CA PRO A 153 11.43 -2.45 3.81
C PRO A 153 12.46 -1.69 2.98
N ALA A 154 13.26 -2.43 2.22
CA ALA A 154 14.11 -1.92 1.17
C ALA A 154 13.33 -1.72 -0.15
N GLY A 155 13.88 -0.90 -1.04
CA GLY A 155 13.44 -0.82 -2.43
C GLY A 155 12.02 -0.27 -2.66
N ASN A 156 11.30 -0.91 -3.59
CA ASN A 156 9.96 -0.51 -4.05
C ASN A 156 8.88 -1.27 -3.26
N PHE A 157 8.09 -0.56 -2.47
CA PHE A 157 7.09 -1.15 -1.58
C PHE A 157 5.82 -0.29 -1.50
N ARG A 158 4.72 -0.89 -1.03
CA ARG A 158 3.43 -0.24 -0.83
C ARG A 158 3.56 0.97 0.09
N CYS A 159 2.97 2.10 -0.30
CA CYS A 159 2.89 3.33 0.48
C CYS A 159 4.23 3.72 1.13
N PRO A 160 5.18 4.28 0.35
CA PRO A 160 6.49 4.67 0.86
C PRO A 160 6.51 5.47 2.18
N PRO A 161 5.58 6.42 2.45
CA PRO A 161 5.57 7.15 3.72
C PRO A 161 4.89 6.40 4.89
N GLY A 162 4.24 5.27 4.64
CA GLY A 162 3.43 4.52 5.61
C GLY A 162 4.17 4.08 6.89
N PRO A 163 5.44 3.60 6.85
CA PRO A 163 6.18 3.24 8.05
C PRO A 163 6.41 4.46 8.95
N TYR A 164 6.75 5.59 8.35
CA TYR A 164 7.08 6.83 9.08
C TYR A 164 5.81 7.50 9.63
N GLU A 165 4.67 7.38 8.96
CA GLU A 165 3.37 7.74 9.55
C GLU A 165 3.07 6.89 10.79
N ARG A 166 3.24 5.56 10.70
CA ARG A 166 2.95 4.61 11.80
C ARG A 166 3.70 4.98 13.07
N VAL A 167 5.02 5.14 12.97
CA VAL A 167 5.86 5.51 14.12
C VAL A 167 5.52 6.88 14.69
N SER A 168 5.04 7.80 13.85
CA SER A 168 4.65 9.14 14.31
C SER A 168 3.38 9.07 15.16
N LEU A 169 2.36 8.34 14.70
CA LEU A 169 1.14 8.11 15.50
C LEU A 169 1.45 7.31 16.78
N PHE A 170 2.36 6.33 16.70
CA PHE A 170 2.83 5.58 17.87
C PHE A 170 3.52 6.50 18.88
N ALA A 171 4.34 7.44 18.41
CA ALA A 171 4.98 8.44 19.25
C ALA A 171 3.95 9.35 19.94
N GLU A 172 2.95 9.86 19.21
CA GLU A 172 1.85 10.64 19.81
C GLU A 172 1.09 9.84 20.89
N TRP A 173 0.83 8.56 20.62
CA TRP A 173 0.18 7.68 21.59
C TRP A 173 1.06 7.46 22.82
N MET A 174 2.35 7.18 22.64
CA MET A 174 3.31 6.96 23.73
C MET A 174 3.50 8.19 24.61
N GLN A 175 3.53 9.40 24.07
CA GLN A 175 3.61 10.62 24.89
C GLN A 175 2.53 10.68 25.99
N LYS A 176 1.35 10.09 25.73
CA LYS A 176 0.22 10.07 26.66
C LYS A 176 0.19 8.83 27.55
N HIS A 177 0.64 7.68 27.05
CA HIS A 177 0.41 6.39 27.71
C HIS A 177 1.69 5.67 28.15
N ASN A 178 2.82 5.92 27.49
CA ASN A 178 4.13 5.34 27.81
C ASN A 178 5.26 6.34 27.50
N PRO A 179 5.32 7.49 28.21
CA PRO A 179 6.23 8.58 27.89
C PRO A 179 7.71 8.25 28.14
N THR A 180 7.98 7.12 28.81
CA THR A 180 9.33 6.63 29.10
C THR A 180 9.82 5.60 28.09
N GLY A 181 8.94 5.09 27.21
CA GLY A 181 9.31 4.14 26.18
C GLY A 181 10.07 4.76 25.03
N LYS A 182 10.47 3.93 24.07
CA LYS A 182 11.26 4.34 22.90
C LYS A 182 10.77 3.66 21.62
N ILE A 183 10.85 4.37 20.50
CA ILE A 183 10.65 3.82 19.16
C ILE A 183 11.99 3.82 18.42
N ILE A 184 12.38 2.67 17.88
CA ILE A 184 13.56 2.52 17.03
C ILE A 184 13.12 2.07 15.64
N ILE A 185 13.56 2.78 14.62
CA ILE A 185 13.36 2.43 13.22
C ILE A 185 14.69 1.93 12.66
N LEU A 186 14.72 0.67 12.25
CA LEU A 186 15.84 0.07 11.54
C LEU A 186 15.55 0.13 10.05
N ASP A 187 16.25 1.03 9.36
CA ASP A 187 15.99 1.35 7.97
C ASP A 187 17.16 0.94 7.05
N PRO A 188 16.93 0.10 6.02
CA PRO A 188 17.95 -0.22 5.02
C PRO A 188 18.16 0.90 3.99
N LYS A 189 17.74 2.14 4.28
CA LYS A 189 17.86 3.32 3.40
C LYS A 189 18.49 4.52 4.14
N ASN A 190 19.12 5.41 3.38
CA ASN A 190 19.67 6.69 3.88
C ASN A 190 18.74 7.88 3.66
N SER A 191 17.56 7.65 3.07
CA SER A 191 16.50 8.63 2.91
C SER A 191 15.17 7.91 2.69
N HIS A 192 14.08 8.63 2.85
CA HIS A 192 12.74 8.09 2.64
C HIS A 192 11.75 9.14 2.12
N SER A 193 10.54 8.70 1.74
CA SER A 193 9.49 9.60 1.29
C SER A 193 9.18 10.64 2.37
N LYS A 194 9.11 11.91 1.96
CA LYS A 194 8.89 13.07 2.85
C LYS A 194 9.92 13.17 3.98
N TYR A 195 11.18 12.82 3.70
CA TYR A 195 12.28 12.82 4.67
C TYR A 195 12.33 14.08 5.54
N THR A 196 12.54 15.24 4.92
CA THR A 196 12.67 16.51 5.66
C THR A 196 11.37 16.89 6.41
N PRO A 197 10.17 16.84 5.80
CA PRO A 197 8.92 17.08 6.53
C PRO A 197 8.72 16.20 7.76
N PHE A 198 9.02 14.90 7.70
CA PHE A 198 8.93 14.01 8.86
C PHE A 198 9.93 14.39 9.94
N GLN A 199 11.20 14.58 9.59
CA GLN A 199 12.22 14.94 10.58
C GLN A 199 11.93 16.26 11.29
N THR A 200 11.49 17.29 10.55
CA THR A 200 11.09 18.55 11.15
C THR A 200 9.89 18.39 12.07
N ALA A 201 8.90 17.58 11.67
CA ALA A 201 7.74 17.33 12.51
C ALA A 201 8.12 16.53 13.77
N TRP A 202 9.01 15.55 13.68
CA TRP A 202 9.52 14.81 14.85
C TRP A 202 10.38 15.68 15.77
N GLN A 203 11.15 16.63 15.25
CA GLN A 203 11.87 17.62 16.07
C GLN A 203 10.88 18.46 16.88
N ARG A 204 9.82 18.95 16.23
CA ARG A 204 8.80 19.79 16.84
C ARG A 204 7.92 19.05 17.85
N LEU A 205 7.56 17.81 17.56
CA LEU A 205 6.56 17.06 18.33
C LEU A 205 7.18 16.08 19.33
N TYR A 206 8.31 15.47 19.00
CA TYR A 206 8.82 14.27 19.67
C TYR A 206 10.30 14.39 20.10
N GLY A 207 10.86 15.61 20.10
CA GLY A 207 12.23 15.87 20.56
C GLY A 207 13.33 15.23 19.71
N TYR A 208 13.04 14.90 18.45
CA TYR A 208 13.97 14.19 17.57
C TYR A 208 15.33 14.89 17.46
N GLY A 209 16.41 14.13 17.61
CA GLY A 209 17.78 14.65 17.60
C GLY A 209 18.26 15.25 18.92
N THR A 210 17.50 15.08 20.01
CA THR A 210 17.91 15.46 21.38
C THR A 210 17.97 14.23 22.29
N ASP A 211 18.51 14.38 23.50
CA ASP A 211 18.58 13.31 24.51
C ASP A 211 17.18 12.80 24.93
N ASN A 212 16.13 13.60 24.72
CA ASN A 212 14.74 13.25 25.03
C ASN A 212 13.96 12.74 23.80
N SER A 213 14.65 12.35 22.72
CA SER A 213 13.99 11.86 21.51
C SER A 213 13.15 10.62 21.78
N LEU A 214 11.88 10.62 21.36
CA LEU A 214 11.03 9.43 21.44
C LEU A 214 11.26 8.45 20.27
N ILE A 215 11.78 8.96 19.14
CA ILE A 215 11.99 8.22 17.90
C ILE A 215 13.49 8.23 17.57
N ASP A 216 14.10 7.07 17.37
CA ASP A 216 15.42 6.96 16.77
C ASP A 216 15.31 6.32 15.39
N TRP A 217 15.81 7.00 14.37
CA TRP A 217 15.89 6.47 13.01
C TRP A 217 17.34 6.10 12.70
N VAL A 218 17.58 4.79 12.60
CA VAL A 218 18.88 4.20 12.26
C VAL A 218 18.86 3.94 10.76
N SER A 219 19.53 4.80 10.00
CA SER A 219 19.70 4.70 8.56
C SER A 219 20.69 3.59 8.16
N LEU A 220 20.74 3.27 6.87
CA LEU A 220 21.63 2.23 6.33
C LEU A 220 23.10 2.47 6.71
N ASP A 221 23.60 3.68 6.55
CA ASP A 221 24.97 4.08 6.89
C ASP A 221 25.30 3.99 8.38
N LYS A 222 24.27 3.93 9.24
CA LYS A 222 24.37 3.71 10.69
C LYS A 222 24.05 2.27 11.11
N GLY A 223 23.92 1.35 10.15
CA GLY A 223 23.66 -0.06 10.41
C GLY A 223 22.18 -0.42 10.57
N GLY A 224 21.27 0.35 9.95
CA GLY A 224 19.82 0.17 10.04
C GLY A 224 19.25 -1.04 9.28
N ARG A 225 20.04 -1.71 8.44
CA ARG A 225 19.56 -2.88 7.70
C ARG A 225 19.48 -4.10 8.61
N VAL A 226 18.27 -4.64 8.78
CA VAL A 226 18.02 -5.90 9.50
C VAL A 226 18.41 -7.10 8.61
N THR A 227 19.09 -8.07 9.20
CA THR A 227 19.57 -9.29 8.54
C THR A 227 18.95 -10.56 9.11
N GLY A 228 18.55 -10.55 10.39
CA GLY A 228 17.98 -11.72 11.04
C GLY A 228 17.13 -11.41 12.27
N ILE A 229 16.42 -12.44 12.73
CA ILE A 229 15.46 -12.39 13.83
C ILE A 229 15.73 -13.54 14.79
N ASP A 230 15.84 -13.23 16.08
CA ASP A 230 15.75 -14.19 17.16
C ASP A 230 14.49 -13.87 17.98
N VAL A 231 13.42 -14.62 17.70
CA VAL A 231 12.11 -14.41 18.32
C VAL A 231 12.12 -14.81 19.80
N ASP A 232 12.80 -15.91 20.14
CA ASP A 232 12.84 -16.45 21.51
C ASP A 232 13.49 -15.45 22.47
N ASN A 233 14.54 -14.78 22.01
CA ASN A 233 15.24 -13.75 22.79
C ASN A 233 14.73 -12.33 22.49
N LYS A 234 13.67 -12.15 21.69
CA LYS A 234 13.13 -10.85 21.25
C LYS A 234 14.19 -9.87 20.74
N THR A 235 14.97 -10.32 19.75
CA THR A 235 16.10 -9.56 19.18
C THR A 235 15.99 -9.49 17.66
N LEU A 236 16.24 -8.31 17.10
CA LEU A 236 16.57 -8.16 15.68
C LEU A 236 18.08 -8.01 15.54
N PHE A 237 18.66 -8.69 14.56
CA PHE A 237 20.05 -8.46 14.16
C PHE A 237 20.07 -7.47 13.00
N SER A 238 20.79 -6.36 13.16
CA SER A 238 21.07 -5.43 12.08
C SER A 238 22.58 -5.31 11.84
N ASP A 239 22.96 -4.66 10.73
CA ASP A 239 24.36 -4.35 10.45
C ASP A 239 25.03 -3.54 11.57
N GLY A 240 24.25 -2.80 12.36
CA GLY A 240 24.70 -2.03 13.53
C GLY A 240 24.77 -2.84 14.83
N GLY A 241 24.37 -4.11 14.84
CA GLY A 241 24.37 -5.00 15.99
C GLY A 241 22.97 -5.47 16.43
N PRO A 242 22.88 -6.23 17.53
CA PRO A 242 21.61 -6.74 18.04
C PRO A 242 20.78 -5.64 18.72
N VAL A 243 19.47 -5.60 18.42
CA VAL A 243 18.50 -4.67 19.00
C VAL A 243 17.38 -5.44 19.67
N LYS A 244 17.22 -5.27 20.99
CA LYS A 244 16.13 -5.87 21.78
C LYS A 244 14.83 -5.09 21.57
N TYR A 245 13.70 -5.80 21.63
CA TYR A 245 12.38 -5.20 21.53
C TYR A 245 11.40 -5.78 22.54
N ASP A 246 10.42 -4.96 22.94
CA ASP A 246 9.24 -5.39 23.69
C ASP A 246 8.08 -5.71 22.75
N ALA A 247 7.91 -4.88 21.71
CA ALA A 247 7.02 -5.10 20.57
C ALA A 247 7.76 -4.80 19.26
N CYS A 248 7.45 -5.55 18.21
CA CYS A 248 8.19 -5.46 16.96
C CYS A 248 7.28 -5.48 15.73
N ASN A 249 7.59 -4.61 14.77
CA ASN A 249 6.95 -4.58 13.47
C ASN A 249 8.00 -4.76 12.37
N ILE A 250 8.01 -5.93 11.75
CA ILE A 250 8.88 -6.20 10.60
C ILE A 250 8.05 -6.03 9.35
N ILE A 251 8.44 -5.10 8.48
CA ILE A 251 7.79 -4.92 7.19
C ILE A 251 8.72 -5.53 6.14
N PRO A 252 8.45 -6.75 5.64
CA PRO A 252 9.34 -7.39 4.68
C PRO A 252 9.36 -6.62 3.36
N ASN A 253 10.44 -6.81 2.60
CA ASN A 253 10.48 -6.48 1.19
C ASN A 253 9.28 -7.12 0.46
N GLN A 254 8.84 -6.46 -0.60
CA GLN A 254 7.59 -6.80 -1.28
C GLN A 254 7.85 -7.17 -2.74
N ARG A 255 6.89 -7.89 -3.31
CA ARG A 255 6.82 -8.26 -4.73
C ARG A 255 5.36 -8.26 -5.19
N ALA A 256 5.10 -8.47 -6.47
CA ALA A 256 3.73 -8.57 -6.98
C ALA A 256 2.96 -9.70 -6.30
N GLY A 257 1.63 -9.60 -6.24
CA GLY A 257 0.80 -10.63 -5.61
C GLY A 257 1.06 -12.02 -6.19
N LYS A 258 0.99 -13.06 -5.35
CA LYS A 258 1.44 -14.43 -5.68
C LYS A 258 0.92 -14.96 -7.02
N ILE A 259 -0.36 -14.72 -7.32
CA ILE A 259 -0.97 -15.17 -8.58
C ILE A 259 -0.30 -14.55 -9.80
N ALA A 260 0.13 -13.28 -9.77
CA ALA A 260 0.84 -12.67 -10.89
C ALA A 260 2.20 -13.35 -11.14
N GLN A 261 2.90 -13.74 -10.08
CA GLN A 261 4.15 -14.50 -10.18
C GLN A 261 3.91 -15.90 -10.74
N THR A 262 2.92 -16.62 -10.20
CA THR A 262 2.57 -17.99 -10.64
C THR A 262 2.19 -18.04 -12.12
N LEU A 263 1.55 -16.99 -12.63
CA LEU A 263 1.17 -16.87 -14.04
C LEU A 263 2.29 -16.36 -14.95
N GLY A 264 3.50 -16.14 -14.42
CA GLY A 264 4.64 -15.65 -15.21
C GLY A 264 4.49 -14.21 -15.70
N LEU A 265 3.68 -13.37 -15.02
CA LEU A 265 3.46 -11.98 -15.42
C LEU A 265 4.50 -11.01 -14.84
N THR A 266 5.48 -11.50 -14.09
CA THR A 266 6.53 -10.68 -13.45
C THR A 266 7.85 -10.80 -14.19
N ASP A 267 8.62 -9.71 -14.23
CA ASP A 267 10.03 -9.75 -14.65
C ASP A 267 10.96 -10.08 -13.46
N ASN A 268 12.28 -9.99 -13.67
CA ASN A 268 13.31 -10.29 -12.67
C ASN A 268 13.26 -9.39 -11.42
N SER A 269 12.58 -8.24 -11.49
CA SER A 269 12.35 -7.39 -10.32
C SER A 269 11.27 -7.95 -9.38
N GLY A 270 10.50 -8.95 -9.83
CA GLY A 270 9.35 -9.51 -9.12
C GLY A 270 8.06 -8.68 -9.29
N TRP A 271 8.05 -7.72 -10.22
CA TRP A 271 6.91 -6.88 -10.56
C TRP A 271 6.50 -7.04 -12.03
N CYS A 272 5.30 -6.61 -12.39
CA CYS A 272 4.74 -6.87 -13.72
C CYS A 272 5.02 -5.71 -14.69
N PRO A 273 5.80 -5.92 -15.77
CA PRO A 273 6.01 -4.90 -16.79
C PRO A 273 4.75 -4.67 -17.61
N ILE A 274 4.44 -3.40 -17.88
CA ILE A 274 3.21 -2.97 -18.55
C ILE A 274 3.47 -1.97 -19.68
N ASN A 275 2.53 -1.85 -20.60
CA ASN A 275 2.40 -0.74 -21.52
C ASN A 275 1.94 0.49 -20.73
N ARG A 276 2.69 1.59 -20.80
CA ARG A 276 2.48 2.79 -19.96
C ARG A 276 1.21 3.57 -20.30
N HIS A 277 0.64 3.36 -21.49
CA HIS A 277 -0.59 4.00 -21.93
C HIS A 277 -1.84 3.21 -21.53
N THR A 278 -1.77 1.87 -21.59
CA THR A 278 -2.96 1.01 -21.47
C THR A 278 -2.97 0.11 -20.23
N PHE A 279 -1.80 -0.09 -19.60
CA PHE A 279 -1.53 -1.07 -18.55
C PHE A 279 -1.61 -2.55 -19.00
N GLU A 280 -1.66 -2.80 -20.30
CA GLU A 280 -1.51 -4.15 -20.85
C GLU A 280 -0.13 -4.71 -20.50
N SER A 281 -0.07 -5.96 -20.10
CA SER A 281 1.17 -6.68 -19.81
C SER A 281 2.04 -6.72 -21.06
N THR A 282 3.34 -6.44 -20.91
CA THR A 282 4.28 -6.64 -22.02
C THR A 282 4.67 -8.10 -22.22
N ILE A 283 4.20 -9.00 -21.35
CA ILE A 283 4.47 -10.43 -21.39
C ILE A 283 3.31 -11.19 -22.04
N GLN A 284 2.07 -10.82 -21.71
CA GLN A 284 0.88 -11.54 -22.12
C GLN A 284 -0.18 -10.59 -22.70
N PRO A 285 -0.50 -10.69 -24.00
CA PRO A 285 -1.57 -9.91 -24.62
C PRO A 285 -2.94 -10.13 -23.95
N ASP A 286 -3.80 -9.13 -24.02
CA ASP A 286 -5.15 -9.09 -23.41
C ASP A 286 -5.18 -9.24 -21.87
N VAL A 287 -4.02 -9.18 -21.21
CA VAL A 287 -3.89 -9.17 -19.75
C VAL A 287 -3.37 -7.81 -19.31
N TYR A 288 -4.03 -7.17 -18.37
CA TYR A 288 -3.68 -5.82 -17.89
C TYR A 288 -3.35 -5.88 -16.40
N VAL A 289 -2.27 -5.24 -15.95
CA VAL A 289 -1.83 -5.33 -14.55
C VAL A 289 -1.86 -3.96 -13.87
N LEU A 290 -2.61 -3.83 -12.77
CA LEU A 290 -2.89 -2.57 -12.08
C LEU A 290 -2.42 -2.57 -10.63
N GLY A 291 -2.26 -1.35 -10.09
CA GLY A 291 -1.95 -1.11 -8.69
C GLY A 291 -0.55 -1.61 -8.33
N ASP A 292 -0.39 -2.05 -7.08
CA ASP A 292 0.95 -2.35 -6.55
C ASP A 292 1.71 -3.42 -7.35
N SER A 293 1.04 -4.32 -8.06
CA SER A 293 1.73 -5.37 -8.84
C SER A 293 2.45 -4.85 -10.09
N SER A 294 2.09 -3.67 -10.61
CA SER A 294 2.64 -3.15 -11.86
C SER A 294 3.96 -2.40 -11.68
N ILE A 295 4.72 -2.32 -12.77
CA ILE A 295 5.86 -1.41 -12.94
C ILE A 295 5.33 -0.13 -13.58
N ALA A 296 4.90 0.81 -12.73
CA ALA A 296 4.37 2.11 -13.14
C ALA A 296 5.43 3.24 -13.03
N ASP A 297 6.69 2.90 -13.29
CA ASP A 297 7.85 3.79 -13.30
C ASP A 297 7.93 4.70 -12.05
N GLU A 298 7.74 6.02 -12.17
CA GLU A 298 7.84 6.97 -11.04
C GLU A 298 6.61 6.99 -10.11
N MET A 299 5.49 6.36 -10.49
CA MET A 299 4.31 6.32 -9.64
C MET A 299 4.54 5.45 -8.42
N PRO A 300 4.21 5.91 -7.19
CA PRO A 300 4.33 5.07 -6.01
C PRO A 300 3.28 3.95 -6.02
N LYS A 301 3.58 2.85 -5.34
CA LYS A 301 2.61 1.79 -5.04
C LYS A 301 1.63 2.25 -3.96
N SER A 302 0.65 3.07 -4.33
CA SER A 302 -0.33 3.68 -3.42
C SER A 302 -1.76 3.36 -3.85
N GLY A 303 -2.71 3.55 -2.93
CA GLY A 303 -4.12 3.48 -3.27
C GLY A 303 -4.53 4.50 -4.33
N ASN A 304 -4.03 5.74 -4.24
CA ASN A 304 -4.38 6.79 -5.20
C ASN A 304 -3.83 6.48 -6.60
N ALA A 305 -2.60 6.00 -6.68
CA ALA A 305 -2.00 5.51 -7.92
C ALA A 305 -2.82 4.35 -8.51
N ALA A 306 -3.14 3.31 -7.72
CA ALA A 306 -3.93 2.18 -8.18
C ALA A 306 -5.30 2.60 -8.74
N ASN A 307 -5.97 3.56 -8.08
CA ASN A 307 -7.24 4.13 -8.55
C ASN A 307 -7.08 4.85 -9.89
N THR A 308 -6.09 5.75 -10.03
CA THR A 308 -5.94 6.52 -11.27
C THR A 308 -5.47 5.63 -12.44
N GLN A 309 -4.63 4.63 -12.18
CA GLN A 309 -4.20 3.63 -13.16
C GLN A 309 -5.40 2.83 -13.68
N ALA A 310 -6.28 2.40 -12.77
CA ALA A 310 -7.51 1.71 -13.10
C ALA A 310 -8.44 2.53 -13.99
N LYS A 311 -8.58 3.84 -13.73
CA LYS A 311 -9.38 4.76 -14.56
C LYS A 311 -8.79 4.91 -15.97
N VAL A 312 -7.47 5.04 -16.08
CA VAL A 312 -6.79 5.12 -17.40
C VAL A 312 -6.96 3.81 -18.17
N CYS A 313 -6.70 2.67 -17.52
CA CYS A 313 -6.87 1.36 -18.13
C CYS A 313 -8.32 1.09 -18.58
N ALA A 314 -9.32 1.41 -17.74
CA ALA A 314 -10.73 1.27 -18.09
C ALA A 314 -11.10 2.11 -19.33
N ARG A 315 -10.59 3.34 -19.44
CA ARG A 315 -10.79 4.19 -20.61
C ARG A 315 -10.09 3.65 -21.85
N ALA A 316 -8.87 3.15 -21.72
CA ALA A 316 -8.10 2.57 -22.82
C ALA A 316 -8.78 1.33 -23.41
N ILE A 317 -9.24 0.42 -22.55
CA ILE A 317 -9.99 -0.78 -22.97
C ILE A 317 -11.34 -0.40 -23.57
N ALA A 318 -12.07 0.55 -22.97
CA ALA A 318 -13.34 0.98 -23.52
C ALA A 318 -13.21 1.63 -24.90
N ALA A 319 -12.17 2.44 -25.13
CA ALA A 319 -11.85 3.01 -26.43
C ALA A 319 -11.53 1.92 -27.46
N GLU A 320 -10.69 0.95 -27.07
CA GLU A 320 -10.36 -0.21 -27.90
C GLU A 320 -11.61 -0.98 -28.34
N LEU A 321 -12.51 -1.30 -27.40
CA LEU A 321 -13.75 -2.04 -27.67
C LEU A 321 -14.71 -1.28 -28.61
N ARG A 322 -14.61 0.06 -28.66
CA ARG A 322 -15.40 0.90 -29.58
C ARG A 322 -14.69 1.20 -30.89
N GLY A 323 -13.45 0.75 -31.08
CA GLY A 323 -12.62 1.12 -32.24
C GLY A 323 -12.24 2.61 -32.25
N GLU A 324 -12.19 3.25 -31.08
CA GLU A 324 -11.80 4.65 -30.92
C GLU A 324 -10.27 4.79 -30.74
N PRO A 325 -9.69 5.96 -31.05
CA PRO A 325 -8.30 6.26 -30.72
C PRO A 325 -8.02 6.11 -29.22
N GLN A 326 -6.83 5.61 -28.89
CA GLN A 326 -6.41 5.50 -27.49
C GLN A 326 -6.35 6.88 -26.82
N PRO A 327 -6.97 7.07 -25.65
CA PRO A 327 -6.94 8.34 -24.95
C PRO A 327 -5.55 8.63 -24.38
N GLY A 328 -5.24 9.92 -24.19
CA GLY A 328 -4.04 10.33 -23.47
C GLY A 328 -4.01 9.78 -22.03
N ALA A 329 -2.84 9.29 -21.61
CA ALA A 329 -2.61 8.71 -20.30
C ALA A 329 -2.03 9.77 -19.36
N ILE A 330 -2.88 10.29 -18.45
CA ILE A 330 -2.50 11.22 -17.38
C ILE A 330 -2.92 10.61 -16.05
N PHE A 331 -2.03 10.69 -15.08
CA PHE A 331 -2.21 10.08 -13.77
C PHE A 331 -2.02 11.13 -12.68
N ALA A 332 -2.59 10.88 -11.50
CA ALA A 332 -2.31 11.66 -10.31
C ALA A 332 -2.05 10.73 -9.11
N ASN A 333 -1.23 11.19 -8.18
CA ASN A 333 -1.05 10.57 -6.89
C ASN A 333 -1.06 11.63 -5.79
N VAL A 334 -1.68 11.30 -4.66
CA VAL A 334 -1.43 11.98 -3.38
C VAL A 334 -1.30 10.93 -2.27
N CYS A 335 -0.30 11.10 -1.41
CA CYS A 335 -0.12 10.32 -0.18
C CYS A 335 0.00 11.27 1.01
N TYR A 336 -1.11 11.45 1.72
CA TYR A 336 -1.12 12.10 3.02
C TYR A 336 -0.49 11.19 4.09
N SER A 337 0.09 11.80 5.11
CA SER A 337 0.49 11.15 6.35
C SER A 337 0.16 12.03 7.54
N LEU A 338 -0.34 11.42 8.61
CA LEU A 338 -0.45 12.06 9.91
C LEU A 338 0.83 11.82 10.71
N VAL A 339 1.56 12.89 11.00
CA VAL A 339 2.66 12.84 11.98
C VAL A 339 2.09 12.87 13.39
N GLY A 340 0.98 13.57 13.60
CA GLY A 340 0.13 13.47 14.80
C GLY A 340 -1.32 13.69 14.40
N SER A 341 -2.26 13.53 15.33
CA SER A 341 -3.70 13.59 15.04
C SER A 341 -4.14 14.90 14.38
N ASN A 342 -3.38 15.98 14.61
CA ASN A 342 -3.56 17.33 14.07
C ASN A 342 -2.33 17.85 13.29
N TYR A 343 -1.43 16.97 12.84
CA TYR A 343 -0.24 17.37 12.06
C TYR A 343 -0.15 16.51 10.81
N GLY A 344 -0.62 17.03 9.68
CA GLY A 344 -0.58 16.36 8.38
C GLY A 344 0.55 16.85 7.50
N ILE A 345 1.10 15.93 6.70
CA ILE A 345 2.02 16.21 5.60
C ILE A 345 1.65 15.37 4.38
N SER A 346 1.88 15.87 3.18
CA SER A 346 1.53 15.22 1.93
C SER A 346 2.68 15.19 0.95
N ILE A 347 2.57 14.27 -0.02
CA ILE A 347 3.34 14.26 -1.25
C ILE A 347 2.34 14.07 -2.38
N SER A 348 2.42 14.88 -3.42
CA SER A 348 1.53 14.82 -4.57
C SER A 348 2.29 15.01 -5.87
N ALA A 349 1.79 14.40 -6.94
CA ALA A 349 2.33 14.56 -8.29
C ALA A 349 1.26 14.29 -9.34
N ILE A 350 1.40 14.94 -10.49
CA ILE A 350 0.73 14.58 -11.75
C ILE A 350 1.76 13.86 -12.60
N TYR A 351 1.34 12.82 -13.33
CA TYR A 351 2.23 12.06 -14.21
C TYR A 351 1.69 12.01 -15.63
N GLU A 352 2.61 11.90 -16.58
CA GLU A 352 2.32 11.68 -18.00
C GLU A 352 3.31 10.66 -18.59
N VAL A 353 3.02 10.19 -19.80
CA VAL A 353 3.92 9.27 -20.50
C VAL A 353 4.84 10.06 -21.43
N VAL A 354 6.14 10.01 -21.16
CA VAL A 354 7.21 10.61 -21.98
C VAL A 354 8.25 9.53 -22.26
N ASP A 355 8.68 9.39 -23.52
CA ASP A 355 9.67 8.39 -23.94
C ASP A 355 9.37 6.97 -23.42
N ASN A 356 8.08 6.59 -23.48
CA ASN A 356 7.55 5.30 -23.01
C ASN A 356 7.79 5.02 -21.51
N LYS A 357 7.89 6.07 -20.68
CA LYS A 357 7.95 5.99 -19.22
C LYS A 357 6.90 6.89 -18.59
N ILE A 358 6.33 6.45 -17.47
CA ILE A 358 5.48 7.30 -16.62
C ILE A 358 6.40 8.16 -15.74
N VAL A 359 6.39 9.47 -15.97
CA VAL A 359 7.22 10.45 -15.27
C VAL A 359 6.38 11.58 -14.70
N ALA A 360 6.88 12.26 -13.67
CA ALA A 360 6.25 13.47 -13.16
C ALA A 360 6.12 14.52 -14.26
N LYS A 361 4.92 15.10 -14.39
CA LYS A 361 4.62 16.14 -15.36
C LYS A 361 5.22 17.47 -14.92
N GLY A 362 6.24 17.95 -15.64
CA GLY A 362 6.93 19.19 -15.30
C GLY A 362 7.38 19.22 -13.83
N GLU A 363 7.11 20.33 -13.13
CA GLU A 363 7.42 20.50 -11.70
C GLU A 363 6.24 20.12 -10.77
N SER A 364 5.31 19.28 -11.22
CA SER A 364 4.08 18.96 -10.45
C SER A 364 4.31 18.11 -9.21
N SER A 365 5.48 17.46 -9.08
CA SER A 365 5.81 16.63 -7.93
C SER A 365 6.33 17.47 -6.78
N GLY A 366 5.74 17.32 -5.60
CA GLY A 366 6.12 18.08 -4.42
C GLY A 366 5.67 17.45 -3.11
N VAL A 367 6.38 17.81 -2.03
CA VAL A 367 6.01 17.50 -0.65
C VAL A 367 5.53 18.77 0.05
N SER A 368 4.82 18.63 1.16
CA SER A 368 4.43 19.78 1.99
C SER A 368 5.64 20.68 2.31
N PRO A 369 5.50 22.01 2.15
CA PRO A 369 6.56 22.93 2.52
C PRO A 369 6.78 22.90 4.03
N ILE A 370 8.02 23.07 4.45
CA ILE A 370 8.35 23.30 5.85
C ILE A 370 8.00 24.74 6.18
N THR A 371 7.09 24.92 7.12
CA THR A 371 6.60 26.24 7.53
C THR A 371 6.45 26.31 9.04
N ASP A 372 6.61 27.50 9.61
CA ASP A 372 6.34 27.80 11.02
C ASP A 372 4.87 28.21 11.26
N LEU A 373 4.06 28.25 10.20
CA LEU A 373 2.63 28.53 10.31
C LEU A 373 1.91 27.31 10.95
N PRO A 374 1.35 27.44 12.16
CA PRO A 374 0.77 26.29 12.86
C PRO A 374 -0.50 25.75 12.19
N GLY A 375 -1.20 26.59 11.40
CA GLY A 375 -2.43 26.19 10.71
C GLY A 375 -2.22 25.22 9.54
N GLN A 376 -1.06 25.25 8.88
CA GLN A 376 -0.83 24.45 7.66
C GLN A 376 -0.86 22.93 7.94
N PRO A 377 -0.11 22.39 8.91
CA PRO A 377 -0.20 20.97 9.24
C PRO A 377 -1.59 20.55 9.73
N ILE A 378 -2.31 21.43 10.44
CA ILE A 378 -3.68 21.16 10.92
C ILE A 378 -4.66 21.03 9.75
N LEU A 379 -4.55 21.92 8.76
CA LEU A 379 -5.33 21.85 7.54
C LEU A 379 -5.04 20.57 6.76
N GLU A 380 -3.77 20.19 6.60
CA GLU A 380 -3.41 18.95 5.91
C GLU A 380 -3.92 17.69 6.62
N ALA A 381 -3.91 17.66 7.96
CA ALA A 381 -4.54 16.58 8.72
C ALA A 381 -6.06 16.49 8.46
N THR A 382 -6.71 17.65 8.30
CA THR A 382 -8.14 17.72 7.97
C THR A 382 -8.39 17.25 6.53
N TYR A 383 -7.55 17.68 5.58
CA TYR A 383 -7.64 17.26 4.18
C TYR A 383 -7.42 15.76 4.01
N GLN A 384 -6.51 15.15 4.77
CA GLN A 384 -6.31 13.70 4.76
C GLN A 384 -7.61 12.95 5.11
N LYS A 385 -8.32 13.38 6.15
CA LYS A 385 -9.57 12.74 6.61
C LYS A 385 -10.66 12.88 5.57
N ASN A 386 -10.79 14.06 4.97
CA ASN A 386 -11.77 14.33 3.91
C ASN A 386 -11.43 13.59 2.61
N TRP A 387 -10.15 13.55 2.24
CA TRP A 387 -9.65 12.81 1.10
C TRP A 387 -9.99 11.33 1.25
N HIS A 388 -9.73 10.71 2.41
CA HIS A 388 -10.04 9.30 2.62
C HIS A 388 -11.54 9.01 2.41
N ARG A 389 -12.43 9.83 3.00
CA ARG A 389 -13.89 9.68 2.84
C ARG A 389 -14.33 9.78 1.38
N ALA A 390 -13.83 10.78 0.64
CA ALA A 390 -14.16 10.94 -0.77
C ALA A 390 -13.58 9.80 -1.62
N PHE A 391 -12.35 9.39 -1.32
CA PHE A 391 -11.62 8.36 -2.03
C PHE A 391 -12.28 6.99 -1.92
N VAL A 392 -12.66 6.55 -0.71
CA VAL A 392 -13.31 5.23 -0.56
C VAL A 392 -14.70 5.21 -1.21
N LYS A 393 -15.41 6.34 -1.23
CA LYS A 393 -16.68 6.49 -1.95
C LYS A 393 -16.49 6.42 -3.47
N ASP A 394 -15.43 7.01 -4.00
CA ASP A 394 -15.08 6.90 -5.42
C ASP A 394 -14.85 5.43 -5.82
N VAL A 395 -14.15 4.66 -4.98
CA VAL A 395 -13.80 3.26 -5.25
C VAL A 395 -14.99 2.30 -5.05
N PHE A 396 -15.65 2.35 -3.90
CA PHE A 396 -16.63 1.33 -3.46
C PHE A 396 -18.07 1.84 -3.38
N GLY A 397 -18.29 3.15 -3.41
CA GLY A 397 -19.61 3.77 -3.24
C GLY A 397 -20.23 4.29 -4.52
#